data_AF-A0A8T3TDA5-F1
#
_entry.id   AF-A0A8T3TDA5-F1
#
_cell.length_a   1.000
_cell.length_b   1.000
_cell.length_c   1.000
_cell.angle_alpha   90.00
_cell.angle_beta   90.00
_cell.angle_gamma   90.00
#
_symmetry.space_group_name_H-M   'P 1'
#
loop_
_entity.id
_entity.type
_entity.pdbx_description
1 polymer ?
#
loop_
_entity_poly.entity_id
_entity_poly.type
_entity_poly.pdbx_seq_one_letter_code
_entity_poly.pdbx_strand_id
1 'polypeptide(L)'
;VYGLATPLLGSPLVLAGVIALVVFASLGLGLLISVVSDSERQAVQLSLLVLLASVFFSGIVLPVEDFRFEVRALAYGLPVTHGITLLQQVMLRGTITTEWQVAVLTGSGIVLLLLTACLLRRQLTRTVRA
;
A
#
# COMPACT_ATOMS: atom_id res chain seq x y z
N VAL A 1 -8.42 -27.77 -2.91
CA VAL A 1 -7.56 -27.61 -1.73
C VAL A 1 -6.17 -27.24 -2.23
N TYR A 2 -5.74 -25.99 -2.06
CA TYR A 2 -4.40 -25.54 -2.47
C TYR A 2 -3.51 -25.48 -1.22
N GLY A 3 -2.71 -26.52 -0.98
CA GLY A 3 -1.50 -26.52 -0.12
C GLY A 3 -1.62 -26.36 1.40
N LEU A 4 -2.47 -25.47 1.93
CA LEU A 4 -2.44 -25.05 3.36
C LEU A 4 -3.66 -25.46 4.19
N ALA A 5 -4.48 -26.41 3.71
CA ALA A 5 -5.73 -26.87 4.35
C ALA A 5 -6.76 -25.76 4.68
N THR A 6 -6.48 -24.50 4.36
CA THR A 6 -7.38 -23.36 4.52
C THR A 6 -8.31 -23.26 3.32
N PRO A 7 -9.63 -23.11 3.52
CA PRO A 7 -10.56 -22.88 2.43
C PRO A 7 -10.27 -21.50 1.83
N LEU A 8 -9.76 -21.48 0.60
CA LEU A 8 -9.80 -20.30 -0.26
C LEU A 8 -11.20 -20.28 -0.87
N LEU A 9 -12.12 -19.52 -0.26
CA LEU A 9 -13.48 -19.40 -0.77
C LEU A 9 -13.55 -18.58 -2.06
N GLY A 10 -12.59 -17.67 -2.25
CA GLY A 10 -12.54 -16.76 -3.39
C GLY A 10 -11.79 -17.32 -4.58
N SER A 11 -11.98 -16.70 -5.75
CA SER A 11 -11.25 -17.08 -6.95
C SER A 11 -9.77 -16.64 -6.85
N PRO A 12 -8.81 -17.50 -7.27
CA PRO A 12 -7.39 -17.14 -7.27
C PRO A 12 -7.07 -15.90 -8.11
N LEU A 13 -7.87 -15.66 -9.17
CA LEU A 13 -7.71 -14.51 -10.05
C LEU A 13 -8.04 -13.20 -9.34
N VAL A 14 -9.11 -13.17 -8.54
CA VAL A 14 -9.48 -11.98 -7.76
C VAL A 14 -8.42 -11.71 -6.69
N LEU A 15 -7.91 -12.75 -6.03
CA LEU A 15 -6.81 -12.62 -5.07
C LEU A 15 -5.56 -12.02 -5.73
N ALA A 16 -5.17 -12.54 -6.90
CA ALA A 16 -4.04 -12.01 -7.67
C ALA A 16 -4.25 -10.54 -8.08
N GLY A 17 -5.49 -10.16 -8.45
CA GLY A 17 -5.85 -8.78 -8.74
C GLY A 17 -5.67 -7.84 -7.54
N VAL A 18 -6.10 -8.25 -6.35
CA VAL A 18 -5.89 -7.48 -5.12
C VAL A 18 -4.40 -7.33 -4.81
N ILE A 19 -3.62 -8.42 -4.90
CA ILE A 19 -2.17 -8.39 -4.69
C ILE A 19 -1.50 -7.43 -5.67
N ALA A 20 -1.86 -7.50 -6.96
CA ALA A 20 -1.32 -6.61 -7.99
C ALA A 20 -1.61 -5.14 -7.66
N LEU A 21 -2.80 -4.83 -7.14
CA LEU A 21 -3.18 -3.48 -6.75
C LEU A 21 -2.39 -2.98 -5.53
N VAL A 22 -2.13 -3.85 -4.55
CA VAL A 22 -1.27 -3.54 -3.40
C VAL A 22 0.15 -3.27 -3.84
N VAL A 23 0.70 -4.11 -4.74
CA VAL A 23 2.04 -3.92 -5.31
C VAL A 23 2.11 -2.59 -6.06
N PHE A 24 1.12 -2.30 -6.90
CA PHE A 24 1.03 -1.03 -7.64
C PHE A 24 1.09 0.19 -6.72
N ALA A 25 0.27 0.23 -5.67
CA ALA A 25 0.27 1.34 -4.73
C ALA A 25 1.56 1.42 -3.89
N SER A 26 2.11 0.27 -3.48
CA SER A 26 3.35 0.18 -2.71
C SER A 26 4.58 0.63 -3.51
N LEU A 27 4.60 0.34 -4.82
CA LEU A 27 5.62 0.86 -5.73
C LEU A 27 5.58 2.38 -5.80
N GLY A 28 4.40 2.99 -5.89
CA GLY A 28 4.25 4.44 -5.82
C GLY A 28 4.85 5.04 -4.55
N LEU A 29 4.62 4.39 -3.40
CA LEU A 29 5.18 4.81 -2.12
C LEU A 29 6.72 4.68 -2.11
N GLY A 30 7.26 3.53 -2.52
CA GLY A 30 8.71 3.30 -2.59
C GLY A 30 9.43 4.28 -3.51
N LEU A 31 8.84 4.59 -4.67
CA LEU A 31 9.38 5.60 -5.59
C LEU A 31 9.32 7.01 -5.00
N LEU A 32 8.25 7.35 -4.28
CA LEU A 32 8.15 8.63 -3.59
C LEU A 32 9.26 8.79 -2.53
N ILE A 33 9.52 7.74 -1.74
CA ILE A 33 10.64 7.72 -0.79
C ILE A 33 11.96 7.98 -1.50
N SER A 34 12.20 7.32 -2.64
CA SER A 34 13.42 7.48 -3.44
C SER A 34 13.62 8.92 -3.91
N VAL A 35 12.57 9.57 -4.44
CA VAL A 35 12.65 10.95 -4.96
C VAL A 35 12.81 12.00 -3.86
N VAL A 36 12.28 11.75 -2.66
CA VAL A 36 12.33 12.68 -1.52
C VAL A 36 13.61 12.52 -0.69
N SER A 37 14.32 11.40 -0.83
CA SER A 37 15.55 11.15 -0.07
C SER A 37 16.75 11.85 -0.70
N ASP A 38 17.55 12.52 0.11
CA ASP A 38 18.78 13.21 -0.33
C ASP A 38 19.96 12.24 -0.49
N SER A 39 19.86 11.03 0.08
CA SER A 39 20.91 10.01 -0.01
C SER A 39 20.34 8.59 0.00
N GLU A 40 21.13 7.64 -0.52
CA GLU A 40 20.80 6.20 -0.50
C GLU A 40 20.57 5.68 0.92
N ARG A 41 21.44 6.08 1.88
CA ARG A 41 21.29 5.68 3.29
C ARG A 41 19.97 6.15 3.90
N GLN A 42 19.54 7.38 3.58
CA GLN A 42 18.25 7.91 4.03
C GLN A 42 17.08 7.16 3.40
N ALA A 43 17.16 6.85 2.09
CA ALA A 43 16.13 6.09 1.39
C ALA A 43 15.93 4.69 2.00
N VAL A 44 17.02 4.00 2.31
CA VAL A 44 16.98 2.69 2.98
C VAL A 44 16.35 2.80 4.36
N GLN A 45 16.77 3.77 5.19
CA GLN A 45 16.21 3.96 6.54
C GLN A 45 14.72 4.29 6.53
N LEU A 46 14.28 5.18 5.64
CA LEU A 46 12.87 5.53 5.49
C LEU A 46 12.05 4.34 4.97
N SER A 47 12.58 3.60 3.99
CA SER A 47 11.93 2.39 3.48
C SER A 47 11.74 1.35 4.58
N LEU A 48 12.74 1.16 5.43
CA LEU A 48 12.66 0.23 6.56
C LEU A 48 11.63 0.69 7.60
N LEU A 49 11.57 1.99 7.90
CA LEU A 49 10.60 2.56 8.82
C LEU A 49 9.16 2.43 8.30
N VAL A 50 8.94 2.68 7.00
CA VAL A 50 7.64 2.48 6.35
C VAL A 50 7.26 1.01 6.28
N LEU A 51 8.22 0.11 6.02
CA LEU A 51 8.00 -1.32 6.07
C LEU A 51 7.56 -1.76 7.47
N LEU A 52 8.27 -1.30 8.50
CA LEU A 52 7.94 -1.61 9.89
C LEU A 52 6.54 -1.09 10.26
N ALA A 53 6.23 0.15 9.89
CA ALA A 53 4.91 0.71 10.07
C ALA A 53 3.83 -0.10 9.33
N SER A 54 4.11 -0.51 8.09
CA SER A 54 3.22 -1.35 7.29
C SER A 54 2.95 -2.69 7.98
N VAL A 55 3.96 -3.35 8.54
CA VAL A 55 3.76 -4.62 9.24
C VAL A 55 2.91 -4.46 10.50
N PHE A 56 3.19 -3.44 11.32
CA PHE A 56 2.50 -3.27 12.61
C PHE A 56 1.10 -2.66 12.51
N PHE A 57 0.88 -1.72 11.58
CA PHE A 57 -0.35 -0.93 11.50
C PHE A 57 -1.29 -1.35 10.36
N SER A 58 -0.94 -2.33 9.53
CA SER A 58 -1.76 -2.77 8.37
C SER A 58 -3.07 -3.49 8.70
N GLY A 59 -3.30 -3.88 9.96
CA GLY A 59 -4.45 -4.71 10.31
C GLY A 59 -4.17 -6.23 10.31
N ILE A 60 -2.93 -6.66 10.03
CA ILE A 60 -2.55 -8.08 10.09
C ILE A 60 -2.54 -8.62 11.52
N VAL A 61 -2.00 -7.85 12.47
CA VAL A 61 -1.82 -8.30 13.88
C VAL A 61 -3.02 -7.93 14.74
N LEU A 62 -3.54 -6.71 14.58
CA LEU A 62 -4.65 -6.15 15.33
C LEU A 62 -5.63 -5.48 14.37
N PRO A 63 -6.95 -5.60 14.58
CA PRO A 63 -7.94 -4.88 13.78
C PRO A 63 -7.69 -3.36 13.81
N VAL A 64 -7.78 -2.71 12.65
CA VAL A 64 -7.56 -1.26 12.51
C VAL A 64 -8.65 -0.47 13.26
N GLU A 65 -9.81 -1.10 13.43
CA GLU A 65 -10.97 -0.61 14.17
C GLU A 65 -10.74 -0.52 15.69
N ASP A 66 -9.66 -1.12 16.21
CA ASP A 66 -9.31 -1.04 17.63
C ASP A 66 -8.34 0.12 17.92
N PHE A 67 -7.72 0.69 16.88
CA PHE A 67 -6.81 1.81 17.05
C PHE A 67 -7.56 3.10 17.40
N ARG A 68 -6.96 3.91 18.28
CA ARG A 68 -7.40 5.30 18.50
C ARG A 68 -7.33 6.10 17.19
N PHE A 69 -8.11 7.17 17.10
CA PHE A 69 -8.30 7.95 15.88
C PHE A 69 -6.99 8.37 15.21
N GLU A 70 -5.99 8.78 15.98
CA GLU A 70 -4.71 9.30 15.48
C GLU A 70 -3.91 8.19 14.78
N VAL A 71 -3.83 7.02 15.41
CA VAL A 71 -3.11 5.86 14.86
C VAL A 71 -3.88 5.27 13.68
N ARG A 72 -5.22 5.26 13.76
CA ARG A 72 -6.09 4.80 12.69
C ARG A 72 -5.92 5.63 11.42
N ALA A 73 -5.81 6.95 11.54
CA ALA A 73 -5.56 7.84 10.41
C ALA A 73 -4.22 7.51 9.72
N LEU A 74 -3.16 7.25 10.51
CA LEU A 74 -1.86 6.82 9.96
C LEU A 74 -1.97 5.48 9.24
N ALA A 75 -2.64 4.51 9.85
CA ALA A 75 -2.86 3.18 9.27
C ALA A 75 -3.57 3.26 7.92
N TYR A 76 -4.62 4.07 7.79
CA TYR A 76 -5.34 4.24 6.52
C TYR A 76 -4.54 4.97 5.43
N GLY A 77 -3.47 5.68 5.80
CA GLY A 77 -2.51 6.24 4.85
C GLY A 77 -1.61 5.17 4.19
N LEU A 78 -1.51 3.98 4.79
CA LEU A 78 -0.71 2.88 4.26
C LEU A 78 -1.54 2.07 3.25
N PRO A 79 -1.08 1.91 1.99
CA PRO A 79 -1.83 1.16 0.98
C PRO A 79 -2.11 -0.30 1.39
N VAL A 80 -1.16 -0.90 2.10
CA VAL A 80 -1.26 -2.28 2.56
C VAL A 80 -2.49 -2.53 3.44
N THR A 81 -2.96 -1.52 4.20
CA THR A 81 -4.09 -1.64 5.12
C THR A 81 -5.39 -2.00 4.39
N HIS A 82 -5.64 -1.33 3.27
CA HIS A 82 -6.78 -1.62 2.40
C HIS A 82 -6.61 -2.98 1.71
N GLY A 83 -5.37 -3.29 1.31
CA GLY A 83 -5.01 -4.57 0.73
C GLY A 83 -5.31 -5.77 1.62
N ILE A 84 -4.86 -5.73 2.88
CA ILE A 84 -5.09 -6.80 3.86
C ILE A 84 -6.58 -7.03 4.08
N THR A 85 -7.37 -5.97 4.21
CA THR A 85 -8.82 -6.09 4.38
C THR A 85 -9.48 -6.78 3.17
N LEU A 86 -9.10 -6.39 1.95
CA LEU A 86 -9.60 -7.02 0.73
C LEU A 86 -9.16 -8.49 0.61
N LEU A 87 -7.90 -8.79 0.92
CA LEU A 87 -7.38 -10.17 0.90
C LEU A 87 -8.14 -11.05 1.89
N GLN A 88 -8.36 -10.58 3.11
CA GLN A 88 -9.15 -11.29 4.12
C GLN A 88 -10.59 -11.54 3.64
N GLN A 89 -11.23 -10.58 2.99
CA GLN A 89 -12.58 -10.78 2.43
C GLN A 89 -12.60 -11.84 1.33
N VAL A 90 -11.67 -11.78 0.39
CA VAL A 90 -11.58 -12.77 -0.70
C VAL A 90 -11.28 -14.16 -0.15
N MET A 91 -10.35 -14.28 0.80
CA MET A 91 -9.98 -15.58 1.38
C MET A 91 -11.09 -16.17 2.25
N LEU A 92 -11.72 -15.38 3.13
CA LEU A 92 -12.65 -15.86 4.15
C LEU A 92 -14.13 -15.81 3.73
N ARG A 93 -14.50 -14.89 2.83
CA ARG A 93 -15.89 -14.67 2.39
C ARG A 93 -16.11 -14.99 0.92
N GLY A 94 -15.03 -15.21 0.16
CA GLY A 94 -15.07 -15.55 -1.26
C GLY A 94 -15.41 -14.40 -2.20
N THR A 95 -15.78 -13.24 -1.66
CA THR A 95 -16.24 -12.07 -2.42
C THR A 95 -15.71 -10.79 -1.77
N ILE A 96 -15.55 -9.74 -2.58
CA ILE A 96 -15.23 -8.41 -2.09
C ILE A 96 -16.55 -7.73 -1.69
N THR A 97 -16.62 -7.26 -0.45
CA THR A 97 -17.80 -6.55 0.09
C THR A 97 -17.54 -5.05 0.23
N THR A 98 -16.28 -4.63 0.26
CA THR A 98 -15.88 -3.23 0.42
C THR A 98 -15.21 -2.71 -0.86
N GLU A 99 -16.01 -2.51 -1.90
CA GLU A 99 -15.53 -1.99 -3.20
C GLU A 99 -14.84 -0.63 -3.09
N TRP A 100 -15.24 0.20 -2.13
CA TRP A 100 -14.61 1.49 -1.87
C TRP A 100 -13.12 1.34 -1.51
N GLN A 101 -12.70 0.24 -0.89
CA GLN A 101 -11.29 -0.01 -0.58
C GLN A 101 -10.47 -0.29 -1.83
N VAL A 102 -11.08 -0.92 -2.85
CA VAL A 102 -10.46 -1.10 -4.16
C VAL A 102 -10.23 0.26 -4.82
N ALA A 103 -11.23 1.14 -4.75
CA ALA A 103 -11.13 2.50 -5.27
C ALA A 103 -10.07 3.32 -4.52
N VAL A 104 -10.01 3.22 -3.19
CA VAL A 104 -8.98 3.89 -2.37
C VAL A 104 -7.59 3.36 -2.69
N LEU A 105 -7.43 2.04 -2.83
CA LEU A 105 -6.12 1.45 -3.15
C LEU A 105 -5.65 1.88 -4.53
N THR A 106 -6.53 1.83 -5.53
CA THR A 106 -6.26 2.31 -6.90
C THR A 106 -5.93 3.80 -6.91
N GLY A 107 -6.75 4.61 -6.24
CA GLY A 107 -6.59 6.05 -6.13
C GLY A 107 -5.29 6.44 -5.43
N SER A 108 -4.96 5.77 -4.32
CA SER A 108 -3.70 6.00 -3.59
C SER A 108 -2.48 5.69 -4.46
N GLY A 109 -2.47 4.59 -5.21
CA GLY A 109 -1.39 4.28 -6.14
C GLY A 109 -1.25 5.31 -7.26
N ILE A 110 -2.35 5.76 -7.87
CA ILE A 110 -2.33 6.82 -8.88
C ILE A 110 -1.79 8.12 -8.29
N VAL A 111 -2.28 8.54 -7.12
CA VAL A 111 -1.84 9.77 -6.45
C VAL A 111 -0.36 9.71 -6.12
N LEU A 112 0.13 8.60 -5.54
CA LEU A 112 1.55 8.43 -5.21
C LEU A 112 2.43 8.47 -6.46
N LEU A 113 2.04 7.82 -7.54
CA LEU A 113 2.78 7.86 -8.80
C LEU A 113 2.77 9.25 -9.45
N LEU A 114 1.63 9.95 -9.45
CA LEU A 114 1.54 11.31 -9.97
C LEU A 114 2.38 12.29 -9.15
N LEU A 115 2.36 12.18 -7.83
CA LEU A 115 3.20 12.98 -6.94
C LEU A 115 4.68 12.73 -7.22
N THR A 116 5.09 11.47 -7.32
CA THR A 116 6.46 11.07 -7.67
C THR A 116 6.87 11.66 -9.02
N ALA A 117 6.04 11.50 -10.05
CA ALA A 117 6.31 12.04 -11.39
C ALA A 117 6.40 13.58 -11.39
N CYS A 118 5.55 14.25 -10.62
CA CYS A 118 5.57 15.71 -10.49
C CYS A 118 6.85 16.20 -9.81
N LEU A 119 7.24 15.57 -8.69
CA LEU A 119 8.45 15.92 -7.95
C LEU A 119 9.70 15.69 -8.79
N LEU A 120 9.78 14.55 -9.49
CA LEU A 120 10.89 14.23 -10.38
C LEU A 120 11.01 15.26 -11.52
N ARG A 121 9.89 15.62 -12.17
CA ARG A 121 9.89 16.66 -13.21
C ARG A 121 10.37 18.01 -12.67
N ARG A 122 9.95 18.40 -11.47
CA ARG A 122 10.37 19.66 -10.83
C ARG A 122 11.88 19.67 -10.58
N GLN A 123 12.46 18.58 -10.11
CA GLN A 123 13.90 18.46 -9.89
C GLN A 123 14.68 18.61 -11.21
N LEU A 124 14.27 17.89 -12.26
CA LEU A 124 14.93 17.95 -13.57
C LEU A 124 14.88 19.37 -14.18
N THR A 125 13.75 20.07 -14.06
CA THR A 125 13.65 21.45 -14.56
C THR A 125 14.49 22.47 -13.78
N ARG A 126 14.83 22.19 -12.52
CA ARG A 126 15.71 23.06 -11.72
C ARG A 126 17.18 22.87 -12.11
N THR A 127 17.62 21.62 -12.33
CA THR A 127 19.00 21.33 -12.71
C THR A 127 19.37 21.89 -14.09
N VAL A 128 18.43 21.94 -15.04
CA VAL A 128 18.67 22.49 -16.39
C VAL A 128 18.74 24.02 -16.41
N ARG A 129 18.28 24.71 -15.36
CA ARG A 129 18.29 26.19 -15.26
C ARG A 129 19.43 26.75 -14.42
N ALA A 130 20.23 25.90 -13.77
CA ALA A 130 21.40 26.27 -12.97
C ALA A 130 22.68 26.10 -13.80
#